data_AF-A0A5J4PG67-F1
#
_entry.id   AF-A0A5J4PG67-F1
#
_cell.length_a   1.000
_cell.length_b   1.000
_cell.length_c   1.000
_cell.angle_alpha   90.00
_cell.angle_beta   90.00
_cell.angle_gamma   90.00
#
_symmetry.space_group_name_H-M   'P 1'
#
loop_
_entity.id
_entity.type
_entity.pdbx_description
1 polymer ?
#
loop_
_entity_poly.entity_id
_entity_poly.type
_entity_poly.pdbx_seq_one_letter_code
_entity_poly.pdbx_strand_id
1 'polypeptide(L)' 'SVYLESKKIVGVVAAKVVKESEFDYKEWKIGLKLGSDGRNPFVLQYLSTTSNKEFAIIIMETYKI' A
#
# COMPACT_ATOMS: atom_id res chain seq x y z
N SER A 1 -5.14 27.76 -18.67
CA SER A 1 -3.73 27.34 -18.66
C SER A 1 -3.65 25.87 -18.29
N VAL A 2 -3.12 25.03 -19.17
CA VAL A 2 -2.99 23.59 -18.93
C VAL A 2 -1.58 23.33 -18.41
N TYR A 3 -1.46 22.75 -17.22
CA TYR A 3 -0.18 22.32 -16.66
C TYR A 3 0.02 20.85 -16.99
N LEU A 4 1.01 20.54 -17.83
CA LEU A 4 1.42 19.18 -18.13
C LEU A 4 2.55 18.78 -17.19
N GLU A 5 2.22 18.21 -16.02
CA GLU A 5 3.24 17.58 -15.18
C GLU A 5 3.49 16.16 -15.69
N SER A 6 4.61 15.96 -16.40
CA SER A 6 5.03 14.63 -16.88
C SER A 6 5.53 13.76 -15.71
N LYS A 7 4.61 13.24 -14.90
CA LYS A 7 4.93 12.15 -13.98
C LYS A 7 5.00 10.86 -14.78
N LYS A 8 6.24 10.46 -15.08
CA LYS A 8 6.64 9.10 -15.50
C LYS A 8 5.69 8.08 -14.88
N ILE A 9 5.00 7.25 -15.67
CA ILE A 9 4.10 6.23 -15.13
C ILE A 9 4.98 5.21 -14.39
N VAL A 10 5.01 5.30 -13.06
CA VAL A 10 5.81 4.44 -12.17
C VAL A 10 5.02 3.15 -11.91
N GLY A 11 4.94 2.27 -12.90
CA GLY A 11 4.31 0.95 -12.76
C GLY A 11 2.81 0.97 -12.41
N VAL A 12 2.21 -0.21 -12.29
CA VAL A 12 0.87 -0.40 -11.72
C VAL A 12 1.07 -0.94 -10.30
N VAL A 13 0.39 -0.34 -9.34
CA VAL A 13 0.36 -0.78 -7.93
C VAL A 13 -1.09 -1.02 -7.52
N ALA A 14 -1.31 -1.91 -6.55
CA ALA A 14 -2.60 -2.08 -5.92
C ALA A 14 -2.69 -1.14 -4.70
N ALA A 15 -3.87 -0.54 -4.50
CA ALA A 15 -4.16 0.30 -3.35
C ALA A 15 -5.37 -0.25 -2.59
N LYS A 16 -5.21 -0.51 -1.30
CA LYS A 16 -6.31 -0.82 -0.38
C LYS A 16 -6.63 0.42 0.43
N VAL A 17 -7.88 0.89 0.33
CA VAL A 17 -8.38 2.06 1.07
C VAL A 17 -9.28 1.56 2.20
N VAL A 18 -9.01 2.02 3.42
CA VAL A 18 -9.74 1.66 4.65
C VAL A 18 -10.08 2.96 5.38
N LYS A 19 -11.22 3.05 6.05
CA LYS A 19 -11.49 4.22 6.91
C LYS A 19 -10.46 4.29 8.04
N GLU A 20 -9.97 5.48 8.35
CA GLU A 20 -8.97 5.65 9.41
C GLU A 20 -9.52 5.21 10.77
N SER A 21 -10.81 5.42 11.02
CA SER A 21 -11.50 4.98 12.24
C SER A 21 -11.54 3.46 12.43
N GLU A 22 -11.35 2.71 11.35
CA GLU A 22 -11.37 1.24 11.34
C GLU A 22 -9.97 0.65 11.12
N PHE A 23 -8.94 1.50 10.98
CA PHE A 23 -7.58 1.09 10.68
C PHE A 23 -6.73 1.00 11.95
N ASP A 24 -6.41 -0.22 12.38
CA ASP A 24 -5.45 -0.45 13.46
C ASP A 24 -4.02 -0.49 12.92
N TYR A 25 -3.29 0.62 13.09
CA TYR A 25 -1.90 0.74 12.67
C TYR A 25 -0.96 -0.25 13.38
N LYS A 26 -1.25 -0.62 14.63
CA LYS A 26 -0.43 -1.55 15.41
C LYS A 26 -0.59 -2.97 14.89
N GLU A 27 -1.82 -3.42 14.68
CA GLU A 27 -2.09 -4.73 14.07
C GLU A 27 -1.50 -4.82 12.68
N TRP A 28 -1.69 -3.78 11.86
CA TRP A 28 -1.08 -3.68 10.54
C TRP A 28 0.44 -3.86 10.58
N LYS A 29 1.14 -3.11 11.44
CA LYS A 29 2.61 -3.17 11.56
C LYS A 29 3.10 -4.54 12.04
N ILE A 30 2.36 -5.19 12.94
CA ILE A 30 2.68 -6.56 13.40
C ILE A 30 2.51 -7.54 12.24
N GLY A 31 1.38 -7.49 11.53
CA GLY A 31 1.12 -8.33 10.37
C GLY A 31 2.18 -8.18 9.28
N LEU A 32 2.59 -6.95 8.99
CA LEU A 32 3.67 -6.66 8.03
C LEU A 32 4.99 -7.32 8.45
N LYS A 33 5.38 -7.20 9.73
CA LYS A 33 6.61 -7.81 10.24
C LYS A 33 6.57 -9.34 10.14
N LEU A 34 5.42 -9.95 10.41
CA LEU A 34 5.23 -11.41 10.32
C LEU A 34 5.24 -11.91 8.87
N GLY A 35 4.66 -11.13 7.94
CA GLY A 35 4.63 -11.47 6.51
C GLY A 35 5.95 -11.20 5.78
N SER A 36 6.74 -10.22 6.22
CA SER A 36 7.98 -9.78 5.56
C SER A 36 9.19 -10.68 5.77
N ASP A 37 9.00 -11.92 6.23
CA ASP A 37 10.10 -12.85 6.52
C ASP A 37 10.83 -13.35 5.24
N GLY A 38 10.48 -12.81 4.06
CA GLY A 38 11.19 -12.99 2.78
C GLY A 38 11.14 -14.39 2.19
N ARG A 39 10.59 -15.37 2.93
CA ARG A 39 10.58 -16.79 2.58
C ARG A 39 9.33 -17.25 1.84
N ASN A 40 8.26 -16.45 1.83
CA ASN A 40 7.00 -16.83 1.21
C ASN A 40 6.75 -16.00 -0.08
N PRO A 41 6.87 -16.60 -1.28
CA PRO A 41 6.66 -15.91 -2.55
C PRO A 41 5.20 -15.55 -2.83
N PHE A 42 4.26 -16.03 -2.01
CA PHE A 42 2.83 -15.71 -2.11
C PHE A 42 2.41 -14.56 -1.19
N VAL A 43 3.34 -13.98 -0.41
CA VAL A 43 3.04 -12.82 0.42
C VAL A 43 3.05 -11.57 -0.47
N LEU A 44 1.94 -10.82 -0.41
CA LEU A 44 1.82 -9.50 -1.03
C LEU A 44 3.00 -8.61 -0.62
N GLN A 45 3.75 -8.11 -1.61
CA GLN A 45 4.84 -7.19 -1.35
C GLN A 45 4.29 -5.80 -1.07
N TYR A 46 4.45 -5.37 0.18
CA TYR A 46 4.04 -4.05 0.64
C TYR A 46 5.07 -2.98 0.24
N LEU A 47 4.57 -1.84 -0.24
CA LEU A 47 5.40 -0.73 -0.70
C LEU A 47 5.35 0.47 0.26
N SER A 48 4.16 0.93 0.63
CA SER A 48 3.99 2.07 1.55
C SER A 48 2.57 2.20 2.09
N THR A 49 2.42 2.91 3.21
CA THR A 49 1.15 3.25 3.84
C THR A 49 1.15 4.75 4.09
N THR A 50 0.06 5.40 3.73
CA THR A 50 -0.22 6.79 4.09
C THR A 50 -1.60 6.86 4.70
N SER A 51 -1.82 7.78 5.64
CA SER A 51 -3.16 8.04 6.15
C SER A 51 -3.45 9.53 6.28
N ASN A 52 -4.74 9.84 6.29
CA ASN A 52 -5.27 11.16 6.62
C ASN A 52 -6.39 10.99 7.65
N LYS A 53 -7.14 12.07 7.93
CA LYS A 53 -8.22 12.04 8.94
C LYS A 53 -9.38 11.11 8.61
N GLU A 54 -9.50 10.68 7.36
CA GLU A 54 -10.66 9.92 6.87
C GLU A 54 -10.27 8.50 6.44
N PHE A 55 -9.09 8.32 5.84
CA PHE A 55 -8.66 7.06 5.25
C PHE A 55 -7.21 6.72 5.54
N ALA A 56 -6.96 5.42 5.72
CA ALA A 56 -5.68 4.76 5.52
C ALA A 56 -5.61 4.18 4.10
N ILE A 57 -4.47 4.36 3.45
CA ILE A 57 -4.18 3.85 2.12
C ILE A 57 -2.93 2.98 2.22
N ILE A 58 -3.05 1.71 1.84
CA ILE A 58 -1.96 0.74 1.77
C ILE A 58 -1.65 0.48 0.31
N ILE A 59 -0.41 0.75 -0.10
CA ILE A 59 0.11 0.53 -1.44
C ILE A 59 0.93 -0.76 -1.45
N MET A 60 0.66 -1.62 -2.41
CA MET A 60 1.29 -2.93 -2.58
C MET A 60 1.56 -3.22 -4.06
N GLU A 61 2.47 -4.15 -4.34
CA GLU A 61 2.69 -4.63 -5.70
C GLU A 61 1.42 -5.29 -6.25
N THR A 62 1.16 -5.10 -7.55
CA THR A 62 0.12 -5.88 -8.23
C THR A 62 0.67 -7.25 -8.60
N TYR A 63 -0.15 -8.28 -8.49
CA TYR A 63 0.11 -9.52 -9.21
C TYR A 63 0.06 -9.23 -10.72
N LYS A 64 1.18 -9.45 -11.41
CA LYS A 64 1.15 -9.60 -12.86
C LYS A 64 0.50 -10.95 -13.14
N ILE A 65 -0.70 -10.91 -13.72
CA ILE A 65 -1.40 -12.09 -14.24
C ILE A 65 -0.72 -12.50 -15.54
#